data_AF-A0A1G3XS46-F1
#
_entry.id   AF-A0A1G3XS46-F1
#
_cell.length_a   1.000
_cell.length_b   1.000
_cell.length_c   1.000
_cell.angle_alpha   90.00
_cell.angle_beta   90.00
_cell.angle_gamma   90.00
#
_symmetry.space_group_name_H-M   'P 1'
#
loop_
_entity.id
_entity.type
_entity.pdbx_description
1 polymer ?
#
loop_
_entity_poly.entity_id
_entity_poly.type
_entity_poly.pdbx_seq_one_letter_code
_entity_poly.pdbx_strand_id
1 'polypeptide(L)'
;MSEEELSFLERASRGRDYKARVRTRMILLSSRNGVSARKIASQLGVHRHTVEERIRRFNESGIDGLKDLPLPGRVPEITVEEKESIFRTALSRPDELGLPYSTWSSSKLRDYLVETGLVKRISSDWVRKLLQKRGFGSTGLKGGL
;
A
#
# COMPACT_ATOMS: atom_id res chain seq x y z
N MET A 1 -6.53 15.28 -27.63
CA MET A 1 -6.81 13.83 -27.65
C MET A 1 -6.34 13.33 -28.99
N SER A 2 -5.41 12.37 -28.98
CA SER A 2 -4.91 11.76 -30.21
C SER A 2 -5.94 10.81 -30.82
N GLU A 3 -5.71 10.41 -32.08
CA GLU A 3 -6.56 9.42 -32.76
C GLU A 3 -6.49 8.04 -32.07
N GLU A 4 -5.31 7.66 -31.58
CA GLU A 4 -5.11 6.43 -30.81
C GLU A 4 -5.89 6.45 -29.49
N GLU A 5 -5.85 7.59 -28.76
CA GLU A 5 -6.63 7.78 -27.55
C GLU A 5 -8.13 7.71 -27.81
N LEU A 6 -8.59 8.37 -28.87
CA LEU A 6 -10.00 8.35 -29.25
C LEU A 6 -10.47 6.92 -29.59
N SER A 7 -9.69 6.20 -30.41
CA SER A 7 -9.96 4.80 -30.76
C SER A 7 -10.02 3.88 -29.53
N PHE A 8 -9.07 4.04 -28.60
CA PHE A 8 -9.08 3.31 -27.33
C PHE A 8 -10.34 3.61 -26.51
N LEU A 9 -10.66 4.89 -26.32
CA LEU A 9 -11.81 5.33 -25.54
C LEU A 9 -13.12 4.80 -26.13
N GLU A 10 -13.28 4.88 -27.45
CA GLU A 10 -14.45 4.36 -28.15
C GLU A 10 -14.62 2.85 -27.96
N ARG A 11 -13.55 2.07 -28.18
CA ARG A 11 -13.57 0.61 -28.00
C ARG A 11 -13.92 0.24 -26.56
N ALA A 12 -13.26 0.86 -25.58
CA ALA A 12 -13.46 0.57 -24.17
C ALA A 12 -14.85 1.01 -23.66
N SER A 13 -15.42 2.09 -24.22
CA SER A 13 -16.78 2.58 -23.88
C SER A 13 -17.92 1.65 -24.30
N ARG A 14 -17.61 0.67 -25.16
CA ARG A 14 -18.50 -0.39 -25.65
C ARG A 14 -18.16 -1.77 -25.06
N GLY A 15 -17.09 -1.86 -24.26
CA GLY A 15 -16.61 -3.12 -23.68
C GLY A 15 -17.45 -3.65 -22.52
N ARG A 16 -17.19 -4.90 -22.11
CA ARG A 16 -17.91 -5.60 -21.03
C ARG A 16 -17.55 -5.09 -19.63
N ASP A 17 -16.30 -4.68 -19.40
CA ASP A 17 -15.86 -4.11 -18.12
C ASP A 17 -16.61 -2.80 -17.82
N TYR A 18 -17.45 -2.84 -16.78
CA TYR A 18 -18.25 -1.70 -16.34
C TYR A 18 -17.38 -0.49 -15.96
N LYS A 19 -16.30 -0.69 -15.21
CA LYS A 19 -15.45 0.41 -14.71
C LYS A 19 -14.74 1.09 -15.88
N ALA A 20 -14.13 0.30 -16.76
CA ALA A 20 -13.48 0.83 -17.96
C ALA A 20 -14.48 1.57 -18.85
N ARG A 21 -15.67 1.00 -19.04
CA ARG A 21 -16.75 1.61 -19.83
C ARG A 21 -17.21 2.95 -19.26
N VAL A 22 -17.45 3.05 -17.95
CA VAL A 22 -17.91 4.29 -17.32
C VAL A 22 -16.84 5.37 -17.40
N ARG A 23 -15.58 5.04 -17.10
CA ARG A 23 -14.46 6.01 -17.16
C ARG A 23 -14.23 6.56 -18.55
N THR A 24 -14.20 5.69 -19.56
CA THR A 24 -14.00 6.09 -20.95
C THR A 24 -15.16 6.94 -21.47
N ARG A 25 -16.40 6.63 -21.06
CA ARG A 25 -17.58 7.48 -21.34
C ARG A 25 -17.50 8.86 -20.70
N MET A 26 -16.93 9.00 -19.51
CA MET A 26 -16.71 10.33 -18.90
C MET A 26 -15.86 11.20 -19.82
N ILE A 27 -14.74 10.66 -20.33
CA ILE A 27 -13.80 11.39 -21.19
C ILE A 27 -14.42 11.72 -22.55
N LEU A 28 -15.11 10.76 -23.18
CA LEU A 28 -15.80 10.97 -24.45
C LEU A 28 -16.94 11.99 -24.37
N LEU A 29 -17.61 12.09 -23.22
CA LEU A 29 -18.64 13.10 -23.01
C LEU A 29 -18.03 14.47 -22.71
N SER A 30 -16.91 14.53 -21.98
CA SER A 30 -16.23 15.79 -21.67
C SER A 30 -15.54 16.43 -22.87
N SER A 31 -15.18 15.64 -23.90
CA SER A 31 -14.60 16.17 -25.14
C SER A 31 -15.63 16.86 -26.04
N ARG A 32 -16.94 16.72 -25.75
CA ARG A 32 -18.00 17.41 -26.48
C ARG A 32 -18.13 18.83 -25.96
N ASN A 33 -18.16 19.80 -26.88
CA ASN A 33 -18.27 21.21 -26.51
C ASN A 33 -19.53 21.47 -25.65
N GLY A 34 -19.37 22.20 -24.55
CA GLY A 34 -20.47 22.63 -23.68
C GLY A 34 -21.04 21.59 -22.70
N VAL A 35 -20.45 20.39 -22.57
CA VAL A 35 -20.95 19.38 -21.61
C VAL A 35 -20.22 19.50 -20.26
N SER A 36 -20.93 19.96 -19.24
CA SER A 36 -20.36 20.11 -17.89
C SER A 36 -20.21 18.78 -17.15
N ALA A 37 -19.24 18.70 -16.23
CA ALA A 37 -19.02 17.51 -15.39
C ALA A 37 -20.28 17.11 -14.59
N ARG A 38 -21.12 18.08 -14.18
CA ARG A 38 -22.41 17.81 -13.53
C ARG A 38 -23.39 17.07 -14.45
N LYS A 39 -23.48 17.48 -15.71
CA LYS A 39 -24.35 16.83 -16.70
C LYS A 39 -23.87 15.40 -17.01
N ILE A 40 -22.56 15.22 -17.16
CA ILE A 40 -21.93 13.89 -17.34
C ILE A 40 -22.23 12.99 -16.14
N ALA A 41 -22.07 13.52 -14.93
CA ALA A 41 -22.33 12.79 -13.69
C ALA A 41 -23.78 12.30 -13.61
N SER A 42 -24.74 13.18 -13.91
CA SER A 42 -26.16 12.84 -13.98
C SER A 42 -26.45 11.78 -15.06
N GLN A 43 -25.83 11.88 -16.23
CA GLN A 43 -26.04 10.94 -17.34
C GLN A 43 -25.47 9.54 -17.04
N LEU A 44 -24.37 9.46 -16.29
CA LEU A 44 -23.66 8.21 -16.00
C LEU A 44 -23.98 7.62 -14.62
N GLY A 45 -24.79 8.29 -13.79
CA GLY A 45 -25.16 7.82 -12.45
C GLY A 45 -23.99 7.78 -11.48
N VAL A 46 -23.09 8.77 -11.56
CA VAL A 46 -21.86 8.85 -10.75
C VAL A 46 -21.76 10.20 -10.04
N HIS A 47 -20.85 10.32 -9.06
CA HIS A 47 -20.63 11.59 -8.38
C HIS A 47 -19.85 12.57 -9.27
N ARG A 48 -20.19 13.87 -9.23
CA ARG A 48 -19.50 14.93 -10.00
C ARG A 48 -18.00 14.92 -9.76
N HIS A 49 -17.57 14.75 -8.51
CA HIS A 49 -16.15 14.72 -8.15
C HIS A 49 -15.40 13.61 -8.88
N THR A 50 -16.02 12.43 -9.05
CA THR A 50 -15.42 11.32 -9.79
C THR A 50 -15.19 11.67 -11.26
N VAL A 51 -16.12 12.39 -11.88
CA VAL A 51 -15.97 12.85 -13.27
C VAL A 51 -14.81 13.84 -13.38
N GLU A 52 -14.76 14.83 -12.49
CA GLU A 52 -13.70 15.85 -12.47
C GLU A 52 -12.32 15.24 -12.24
N GLU A 53 -12.21 14.31 -11.28
CA GLU A 53 -10.97 13.59 -11.00
C GLU A 53 -10.51 12.78 -12.22
N ARG A 54 -11.43 12.08 -12.90
CA ARG A 54 -11.07 11.26 -14.07
C ARG A 54 -10.68 12.10 -15.27
N ILE A 55 -11.36 13.22 -15.52
CA ILE A 55 -10.96 14.19 -16.56
C ILE A 55 -9.57 14.74 -16.25
N ARG A 56 -9.32 15.15 -15.00
CA ARG A 56 -8.00 15.65 -14.58
C ARG A 56 -6.90 14.61 -14.85
N ARG A 57 -7.07 13.39 -14.35
CA ARG A 57 -6.08 12.31 -14.54
C ARG A 57 -5.84 11.99 -16.01
N PHE A 58 -6.88 12.02 -16.84
CA PHE A 58 -6.73 11.84 -18.28
C PHE A 58 -5.95 12.99 -18.93
N ASN A 59 -6.20 14.23 -18.52
CA ASN A 59 -5.44 15.37 -19.03
C ASN A 59 -3.97 15.36 -18.59
N GLU A 60 -3.67 14.80 -17.41
CA GLU A 60 -2.33 14.69 -16.86
C GLU A 60 -1.52 13.51 -17.43
N SER A 61 -2.17 12.40 -17.78
CA SER A 61 -1.47 11.14 -18.11
C SER A 61 -2.13 10.31 -19.22
N GLY A 62 -3.05 10.89 -19.99
CA GLY A 62 -3.75 10.21 -21.08
C GLY A 62 -4.50 8.96 -20.62
N ILE A 63 -4.40 7.89 -21.42
CA ILE A 63 -5.01 6.58 -21.12
C ILE A 63 -4.54 6.01 -19.78
N ASP A 64 -3.28 6.23 -19.39
CA ASP A 64 -2.74 5.72 -18.13
C ASP A 64 -3.46 6.29 -16.91
N GLY A 65 -3.94 7.54 -16.99
CA GLY A 65 -4.76 8.16 -15.96
C GLY A 65 -6.12 7.49 -15.73
N LEU A 66 -6.58 6.64 -16.65
CA LEU A 66 -7.84 5.90 -16.55
C LEU A 66 -7.71 4.54 -15.86
N LYS A 67 -6.48 4.04 -15.70
CA LYS A 67 -6.20 2.81 -14.96
C LYS A 67 -6.61 2.98 -13.49
N ASP A 68 -6.96 1.87 -12.85
CA ASP A 68 -7.04 1.88 -11.40
C ASP A 68 -5.62 1.96 -10.85
N LEU A 69 -5.39 2.93 -9.98
CA LEU A 69 -4.20 2.90 -9.14
C LEU A 69 -4.40 1.75 -8.15
N PRO A 70 -3.36 0.94 -7.88
CA PRO A 70 -3.42 0.02 -6.76
C PRO A 70 -3.84 0.83 -5.54
N LEU A 71 -4.89 0.37 -4.85
CA LEU A 71 -5.30 1.03 -3.62
C LEU A 71 -4.08 1.05 -2.69
N PRO A 72 -3.80 2.18 -2.00
CA PRO A 72 -2.80 2.17 -0.95
C PRO A 72 -3.20 1.04 0.01
N GLY A 73 -2.32 0.05 0.17
CA GLY A 73 -2.57 -1.07 1.06
C GLY A 73 -2.76 -0.59 2.50
N ARG A 74 -3.15 -1.50 3.41
CA ARG A 74 -3.16 -1.21 4.84
C ARG A 74 -1.77 -0.67 5.22
N VAL A 75 -1.72 0.54 5.79
CA VAL A 75 -0.50 1.06 6.40
C VAL A 75 -0.06 0.04 7.46
N PRO A 76 1.14 -0.54 7.34
CA PRO A 76 1.58 -1.57 8.26
C PRO A 76 1.67 -0.96 9.67
N GLU A 77 1.18 -1.68 10.68
CA GLU A 77 1.26 -1.25 12.09
C GLU A 77 2.70 -1.16 12.60
N ILE A 78 3.64 -1.84 11.93
CA ILE A 78 5.08 -1.78 12.21
C ILE A 78 5.80 -1.28 10.95
N THR A 79 6.50 -0.16 11.07
CA THR A 79 7.23 0.47 9.96
C THR A 79 8.46 -0.34 9.56
N VAL A 80 9.13 0.08 8.48
CA VAL A 80 10.38 -0.53 8.04
C VAL A 80 11.50 -0.27 9.05
N GLU A 81 11.53 0.94 9.61
CA GLU A 81 12.50 1.40 10.60
C GLU A 81 12.33 0.64 11.91
N GLU A 82 11.09 0.44 12.38
CA GLU A 82 10.81 -0.37 13.57
C GLU A 82 11.23 -1.83 13.36
N LYS A 83 10.98 -2.42 12.19
CA LYS A 83 11.48 -3.77 11.87
C LYS A 83 12.99 -3.84 11.93
N GLU A 84 13.68 -2.84 11.37
CA GLU A 84 15.13 -2.81 11.38
C GLU A 84 15.69 -2.69 12.80
N SER A 85 15.08 -1.85 13.64
CA SER A 85 15.40 -1.78 15.07
C SER A 85 15.17 -3.12 15.78
N ILE A 86 14.05 -3.81 15.52
CA ILE A 86 13.80 -5.15 16.06
C ILE A 86 14.92 -6.13 15.68
N PHE A 87 15.36 -6.12 14.42
CA PHE A 87 16.43 -7.00 13.97
C PHE A 87 17.78 -6.67 14.63
N ARG A 88 18.11 -5.38 14.78
CA ARG A 88 19.33 -4.98 15.50
C ARG A 88 19.32 -5.45 16.95
N THR A 89 18.21 -5.26 17.65
CA THR A 89 18.06 -5.75 19.03
C THR A 89 18.15 -7.28 19.09
N ALA A 90 17.59 -8.00 18.11
CA ALA A 90 17.70 -9.46 18.06
C ALA A 90 19.13 -9.96 17.82
N LEU A 91 19.99 -9.14 17.22
CA LEU A 91 21.41 -9.44 16.96
C LEU A 91 22.33 -9.08 18.12
N SER A 92 21.96 -8.12 18.97
CA SER A 92 22.73 -7.79 20.17
C SER A 92 22.60 -8.88 21.22
N ARG A 93 23.55 -8.94 22.16
CA ARG A 93 23.39 -9.85 23.29
C ARG A 93 22.61 -9.17 24.42
N PRO A 94 21.67 -9.86 25.09
CA PRO A 94 20.89 -9.22 26.14
C PRO A 94 21.73 -8.81 27.37
N ASP A 95 22.84 -9.50 27.65
CA ASP A 95 23.78 -9.14 28.72
C ASP A 95 24.51 -7.81 28.45
N GLU A 96 24.80 -7.49 27.18
CA GLU A 96 25.32 -6.17 26.77
C GLU A 96 24.29 -5.04 26.99
N LEU A 97 23.01 -5.40 27.11
CA LEU A 97 21.92 -4.47 27.43
C LEU A 97 21.57 -4.46 28.93
N GLY A 98 22.39 -5.10 29.77
CA GLY A 98 22.18 -5.16 31.22
C GLY A 98 21.10 -6.14 31.68
N LEU A 99 20.68 -7.08 30.83
CA LEU A 99 19.67 -8.07 31.17
C LEU A 99 20.30 -9.33 31.79
N PRO A 100 19.60 -10.03 32.70
CA PRO A 100 20.18 -11.16 33.46
C PRO A 100 20.27 -12.46 32.65
N TYR A 101 20.28 -12.39 31.32
CA TYR A 101 20.32 -13.55 30.43
C TYR A 101 21.15 -13.28 29.18
N SER A 102 21.77 -14.33 28.64
CA SER A 102 22.74 -14.23 27.53
C SER A 102 22.16 -14.50 26.15
N THR A 103 20.87 -14.86 26.06
CA THR A 103 20.21 -15.19 24.79
C THR A 103 18.78 -14.65 24.73
N TRP A 104 18.37 -14.25 23.53
CA TRP A 104 16.99 -13.89 23.25
C TRP A 104 16.12 -15.12 23.04
N SER A 105 14.94 -15.12 23.68
CA SER A 105 13.77 -15.86 23.21
C SER A 105 12.79 -14.87 22.57
N SER A 106 11.86 -15.34 21.75
CA SER A 106 10.86 -14.47 21.12
C SER A 106 9.99 -13.73 22.15
N SER A 107 9.76 -14.31 23.33
CA SER A 107 9.06 -13.64 24.44
C SER A 107 9.92 -12.56 25.09
N LYS A 108 11.18 -12.87 25.43
CA LYS A 108 12.10 -11.89 26.03
C LYS A 108 12.36 -10.69 25.12
N LEU A 109 12.55 -10.95 23.83
CA LEU A 109 12.74 -9.90 22.84
C LEU A 109 11.48 -9.04 22.70
N ARG A 110 10.30 -9.66 22.62
CA ARG A 110 9.03 -8.92 22.63
C ARG A 110 8.93 -8.00 23.85
N ASP A 111 9.17 -8.54 25.04
CA ASP A 111 9.02 -7.78 26.29
C ASP A 111 9.96 -6.59 26.32
N TYR A 112 11.24 -6.81 26.01
CA TYR A 112 12.21 -5.73 25.91
C TYR A 112 11.81 -4.65 24.89
N LEU A 113 11.34 -5.03 23.70
CA LEU A 113 10.92 -4.07 22.67
C LEU A 113 9.72 -3.22 23.09
N VAL A 114 8.80 -3.81 23.86
CA VAL A 114 7.63 -3.09 24.39
C VAL A 114 8.03 -2.20 25.57
N GLU A 115 8.84 -2.71 26.51
CA GLU A 115 9.32 -1.98 27.69
C GLU A 115 10.18 -0.76 27.32
N THR A 116 11.00 -0.88 26.28
CA THR A 116 11.81 0.23 25.76
C THR A 116 11.04 1.20 24.87
N GLY A 117 9.77 0.90 24.56
CA GLY A 117 8.93 1.74 23.69
C GLY A 117 9.31 1.69 22.21
N LEU A 118 10.21 0.78 21.80
CA LEU A 118 10.57 0.56 20.40
C LEU A 118 9.38 0.11 19.55
N VAL A 119 8.41 -0.56 20.17
CA VAL A 119 7.12 -0.94 19.56
C VAL A 119 5.99 -0.82 20.57
N LYS A 120 4.79 -0.46 20.11
CA LYS A 120 3.61 -0.33 21.00
C LYS A 120 3.08 -1.69 21.49
N ARG A 121 2.78 -2.60 20.56
CA ARG A 121 2.33 -3.97 20.85
C ARG A 121 2.69 -4.90 19.70
N ILE A 122 3.30 -6.03 20.04
CA ILE A 122 3.52 -7.16 19.12
C ILE A 122 3.38 -8.48 19.87
N SER A 123 3.06 -9.56 19.17
CA SER A 123 3.02 -10.91 19.76
C SER A 123 4.37 -11.61 19.62
N SER A 124 4.69 -12.52 20.55
CA SER A 124 5.94 -13.30 20.50
C SER A 124 6.00 -14.21 19.26
N ASP A 125 4.86 -14.76 18.81
CA ASP A 125 4.82 -15.56 17.57
C ASP A 125 5.05 -14.69 16.33
N TRP A 126 4.59 -13.43 16.34
CA TRP A 126 4.91 -12.49 15.27
C TRP A 126 6.40 -12.17 15.22
N VAL A 127 7.03 -11.93 16.38
CA VAL A 127 8.49 -11.75 16.49
C VAL A 127 9.22 -12.98 15.93
N ARG A 128 8.82 -14.19 16.35
CA ARG A 128 9.40 -15.44 15.85
C ARG A 128 9.32 -15.54 14.32
N LYS A 129 8.13 -15.30 13.74
CA LYS A 129 7.91 -15.34 12.29
C LYS A 129 8.70 -14.25 11.56
N LEU A 130 8.80 -13.06 12.13
CA LEU A 130 9.59 -11.96 11.57
C LEU A 130 11.07 -12.36 11.48
N LEU A 131 11.62 -12.93 12.56
CA LEU A 131 13.01 -13.35 12.62
C LEU A 131 13.30 -14.53 11.66
N GLN A 132 12.40 -15.52 11.58
CA GLN A 132 12.56 -16.64 10.64
C GLN A 132 12.67 -16.19 9.18
N LYS A 133 11.99 -15.10 8.78
CA LYS A 133 12.12 -14.54 7.43
C LYS A 133 13.52 -14.01 7.09
N ARG A 134 14.36 -13.70 8.09
CA ARG A 134 15.77 -13.32 7.93
C ARG A 134 16.74 -14.46 8.28
N GLY A 135 16.25 -15.71 8.39
CA GLY A 135 17.09 -16.89 8.61
C GLY A 135 17.50 -17.15 10.07
N PHE A 136 16.88 -16.46 11.04
CA PHE A 136 17.12 -16.74 12.45
C PHE A 136 16.47 -18.08 12.86
N GLY A 137 17.27 -19.00 13.42
CA GLY A 137 16.82 -20.32 13.86
C GLY A 137 15.93 -20.28 15.11
N SER A 138 15.09 -21.30 15.28
CA SER A 138 14.16 -21.44 16.43
C SER A 138 14.85 -21.70 17.77
N THR A 139 16.16 -21.94 17.77
CA THR A 139 16.93 -22.39 18.92
C THR A 139 18.05 -21.40 19.19
N GLY A 140 17.83 -20.50 20.14
CA GLY A 140 18.83 -19.55 20.63
C GLY A 140 19.35 -18.62 19.54
N LEU A 141 18.86 -17.39 19.53
CA LEU A 141 19.44 -16.30 18.74
C LEU A 141 20.84 -16.01 19.28
N LYS A 142 21.81 -16.83 18.90
CA LYS A 142 23.22 -16.62 19.21
C LYS A 142 23.72 -15.53 18.28
N GLY A 143 23.93 -14.34 18.83
CA GLY A 143 24.76 -13.32 18.19
C GLY A 143 26.13 -13.92 17.93
N GLY A 144 26.43 -14.12 16.65
CA GLY A 144 27.71 -14.65 16.19
C GLY A 144 28.19 -13.81 15.02
N LEU A 145 29.07 -12.86 15.32
CA LEU A 145 30.30 -12.65 14.55
C LEU A 145 31.45 -12.81 15.54
#